data_AF-A0A1D7U7R3-F1
#
_entry.id   AF-A0A1D7U7R3-F1
#
_cell.length_a   1.000
_cell.length_b   1.000
_cell.length_c   1.000
_cell.angle_alpha   90.00
_cell.angle_beta   90.00
_cell.angle_gamma   90.00
#
_symmetry.space_group_name_H-M   'P 1'
#
loop_
_entity.id
_entity.type
_entity.pdbx_description
1 polymer ?
#
loop_
_entity_poly.entity_id
_entity_poly.type
_entity_poly.pdbx_seq_one_letter_code
_entity_poly.pdbx_strand_id
1 'polypeptide(L)'
;MSATAAAGMTQGTEQERPSADAWRLLPSMEVHEPARRWADGSVSVLLLIPARTFLYGPFLRLAQGRYRISFRCGVRMPLQGDHPVLGLEVVAQNRILCAWRDFTAADLRSGEQSVTFDVPSDLSIEGGADAPFEFRYSHFGNAWLTMLDVTLHSEAPGDPADSQPAAIEAWRLLGRLRTLPRPGGVSLSPVSINWLKLGRSSATLRLPMGTYRVDLACDLKGARRQADPALEIAVRTRDGTPLGLGRFNASDLAKGHVSFEFGVPMDLSMDVGVPRAIDFRIRHFRNASLLLRSFDLHRLSPQVVVPSMLERDQPRLAYHPTKKRIVIFGNCQGNLLAEALRDHSGFSRQFSVKHHYMELPAYLHEQGRRDLEECDMLLIQDIREWEQYPLRDYVPEQLPTLRYPCVRFASLWPFDAFNGPDDKLARNRDFPNFEFTYFDGLLARLRKELPDHERRFKAYESLQIERVVDFKRLHTFEERRLEEMDRKFTVGIGAYILDNFRNRQVFYTTAHPNGAIMKMLVKHVTRELGLSLHFWLPGSLNSLRRLQVPVHPKVAAALGVKWADAQRTYLVRGEWITWEEYVRKYISYYG
;
A
#
# COMPACT_ATOMS: atom_id res chain seq x y z
N MET A 1 -53.98 44.16 -35.09
CA MET A 1 -53.90 44.26 -33.62
C MET A 1 -52.69 43.45 -33.18
N SER A 2 -51.68 44.16 -32.68
CA SER A 2 -50.38 43.65 -32.31
C SER A 2 -50.44 42.83 -31.02
N ALA A 3 -49.72 41.70 -30.97
CA ALA A 3 -49.38 41.00 -29.74
C ALA A 3 -47.91 40.57 -29.79
N THR A 4 -47.19 41.06 -28.80
CA THR A 4 -45.75 40.97 -28.53
C THR A 4 -45.43 39.62 -27.89
N ALA A 5 -44.42 38.91 -28.40
CA ALA A 5 -43.85 37.74 -27.73
C ALA A 5 -42.36 37.99 -27.45
N ALA A 6 -42.01 38.04 -26.17
CA ALA A 6 -40.65 38.25 -25.67
C ALA A 6 -39.86 36.94 -25.71
N ALA A 7 -38.68 36.97 -26.33
CA ALA A 7 -37.69 35.91 -26.28
C ALA A 7 -36.73 36.16 -25.10
N GLY A 8 -36.69 35.23 -24.15
CA GLY A 8 -35.67 35.18 -23.10
C GLY A 8 -34.42 34.47 -23.62
N MET A 9 -33.32 35.22 -23.75
CA MET A 9 -31.98 34.66 -23.96
C MET A 9 -31.46 34.12 -22.63
N THR A 10 -31.35 32.79 -22.51
CA THR A 10 -30.57 32.14 -21.45
C THR A 10 -29.08 32.41 -21.69
N GLN A 11 -28.44 33.12 -20.76
CA GLN A 11 -27.00 33.31 -20.71
C GLN A 11 -26.31 31.95 -20.65
N GLY A 12 -25.50 31.65 -21.68
CA GLY A 12 -24.61 30.52 -21.69
C GLY A 12 -23.55 30.70 -20.61
N THR A 13 -23.44 29.72 -19.72
CA THR A 13 -22.38 29.59 -18.73
C THR A 13 -21.02 29.63 -19.43
N GLU A 14 -20.22 30.64 -19.11
CA GLU A 14 -18.79 30.70 -19.44
C GLU A 14 -18.13 29.41 -18.94
N GLN A 15 -17.74 28.57 -19.89
CA GLN A 15 -17.02 27.34 -19.64
C GLN A 15 -15.58 27.76 -19.33
N GLU A 16 -15.25 27.88 -18.03
CA GLU A 16 -13.90 28.17 -17.52
C GLU A 16 -12.86 27.35 -18.29
N ARG A 17 -11.98 28.04 -19.02
CA ARG A 17 -10.80 27.40 -19.59
C ARG A 17 -9.95 26.89 -18.41
N PRO A 18 -9.60 25.59 -18.37
CA PRO A 18 -8.73 25.08 -17.32
C PRO A 18 -7.43 25.89 -17.33
N SER A 19 -7.01 26.38 -16.16
CA SER A 19 -5.72 27.05 -16.04
C SER A 19 -4.62 26.09 -16.50
N ALA A 20 -3.53 26.63 -17.07
CA ALA A 20 -2.44 25.84 -17.63
C ALA A 20 -1.72 24.96 -16.57
N ASP A 21 -2.06 25.10 -15.29
CA ASP A 21 -1.33 24.53 -14.14
C ASP A 21 -2.11 23.43 -13.39
N ALA A 22 -3.23 22.94 -13.95
CA ALA A 22 -4.06 21.90 -13.34
C ALA A 22 -3.83 20.52 -13.98
N TRP A 23 -3.31 19.57 -13.21
CA TRP A 23 -3.11 18.18 -13.65
C TRP A 23 -4.26 17.28 -13.19
N ARG A 24 -4.98 16.67 -14.14
CA ARG A 24 -5.98 15.63 -13.84
C ARG A 24 -5.30 14.30 -13.52
N LEU A 25 -5.42 13.87 -12.27
CA LEU A 25 -4.73 12.69 -11.76
C LEU A 25 -5.59 11.43 -11.82
N LEU A 26 -6.90 11.50 -11.60
CA LEU A 26 -7.76 10.32 -11.43
C LEU A 26 -7.58 9.22 -12.50
N PRO A 27 -7.42 9.54 -13.81
CA PRO A 27 -7.18 8.52 -14.85
C PRO A 27 -5.85 7.76 -14.70
N SER A 28 -4.81 8.40 -14.14
CA SER A 28 -3.48 7.81 -13.97
C SER A 28 -3.24 7.21 -12.59
N MET A 29 -4.21 7.32 -11.67
CA MET A 29 -4.13 6.70 -10.34
C MET A 29 -4.38 5.19 -10.40
N GLU A 30 -3.71 4.45 -9.52
CA GLU A 30 -3.90 3.01 -9.34
C GLU A 30 -5.07 2.72 -8.41
N VAL A 31 -5.89 1.74 -8.77
CA VAL A 31 -7.09 1.33 -8.00
C VAL A 31 -6.83 0.02 -7.27
N HIS A 32 -7.10 -0.01 -5.96
CA HIS A 32 -6.98 -1.19 -5.11
C HIS A 32 -8.35 -1.74 -4.73
N GLU A 33 -8.50 -3.06 -4.82
CA GLU A 33 -9.69 -3.76 -4.32
C GLU A 33 -9.94 -3.39 -2.84
N PRO A 34 -11.20 -3.17 -2.44
CA PRO A 34 -12.43 -3.47 -3.18
C PRO A 34 -12.94 -2.34 -4.10
N ALA A 35 -12.12 -1.32 -4.41
CA ALA A 35 -12.52 -0.33 -5.39
C ALA A 35 -12.57 -0.90 -6.82
N ARG A 36 -13.37 -0.25 -7.65
CA ARG A 36 -13.50 -0.53 -9.09
C ARG A 36 -13.50 0.77 -9.87
N ARG A 37 -12.76 0.80 -10.97
CA ARG A 37 -12.86 1.85 -11.99
C ARG A 37 -14.01 1.57 -12.95
N TRP A 38 -14.82 2.57 -13.25
CA TRP A 38 -15.93 2.50 -14.18
C TRP A 38 -15.55 3.04 -15.56
N ALA A 39 -16.39 2.79 -16.57
CA ALA A 39 -16.15 3.21 -17.94
C ALA A 39 -16.08 4.74 -18.12
N ASP A 40 -16.69 5.51 -17.22
CA ASP A 40 -16.61 6.97 -17.19
C ASP A 40 -15.33 7.50 -16.49
N GLY A 41 -14.44 6.61 -16.06
CA GLY A 41 -13.19 6.93 -15.37
C GLY A 41 -13.34 7.09 -13.84
N SER A 42 -14.56 7.15 -13.31
CA SER A 42 -14.81 7.26 -11.87
C SER A 42 -14.38 5.99 -11.12
N VAL A 43 -14.11 6.11 -9.81
CA VAL A 43 -13.66 4.99 -8.97
C VAL A 43 -14.54 4.84 -7.76
N SER A 44 -15.24 3.71 -7.60
CA SER A 44 -16.13 3.48 -6.45
C SER A 44 -15.65 2.38 -5.52
N VAL A 45 -15.92 2.57 -4.23
CA VAL A 45 -15.85 1.54 -3.19
C VAL A 45 -17.27 1.24 -2.70
N LEU A 46 -17.77 0.04 -3.02
CA LEU A 46 -19.14 -0.39 -2.70
C LEU A 46 -19.22 -1.31 -1.48
N LEU A 47 -18.10 -1.90 -1.05
CA LEU A 47 -18.08 -2.79 0.11
C LEU A 47 -17.86 -2.00 1.38
N LEU A 48 -18.60 -2.34 2.43
CA LEU A 48 -18.40 -1.83 3.80
C LEU A 48 -17.26 -2.52 4.53
N ILE A 49 -16.29 -3.05 3.78
CA ILE A 49 -15.04 -3.57 4.31
C ILE A 49 -14.07 -2.40 4.26
N PRO A 50 -13.45 -1.99 5.39
CA PRO A 50 -12.48 -0.92 5.36
C PRO A 50 -11.37 -1.23 4.35
N ALA A 51 -11.25 -0.39 3.32
CA ALA A 51 -10.20 -0.49 2.33
C ALA A 51 -9.04 0.42 2.78
N ARG A 52 -7.91 -0.20 3.19
CA ARG A 52 -6.75 0.53 3.72
C ARG A 52 -6.35 1.69 2.82
N THR A 53 -6.20 1.42 1.53
CA THR A 53 -5.97 2.40 0.46
C THR A 53 -6.68 1.82 -0.76
N PHE A 54 -7.57 2.59 -1.39
CA PHE A 54 -8.37 2.13 -2.53
C PHE A 54 -7.99 2.83 -3.84
N LEU A 55 -7.32 3.98 -3.74
CA LEU A 55 -6.87 4.77 -4.88
C LEU A 55 -5.55 5.44 -4.49
N TYR A 56 -4.50 5.33 -5.31
CA TYR A 56 -3.22 5.95 -5.04
C TYR A 56 -2.40 6.31 -6.28
N GLY A 57 -1.32 7.06 -6.08
CA GLY A 57 -0.50 7.60 -7.16
C GLY A 57 -1.17 8.81 -7.85
N PRO A 58 -0.76 9.16 -9.08
CA PRO A 58 0.51 8.76 -9.69
C PRO A 58 1.71 9.23 -8.82
N PHE A 59 2.91 8.71 -9.10
CA PHE A 59 4.16 9.18 -8.50
C PHE A 59 4.69 10.39 -9.27
N LEU A 60 4.43 11.59 -8.76
CA LEU A 60 4.82 12.83 -9.42
C LEU A 60 6.14 13.35 -8.86
N ARG A 61 7.08 13.70 -9.74
CA ARG A 61 8.23 14.53 -9.37
C ARG A 61 7.76 15.97 -9.45
N LEU A 62 7.87 16.71 -8.34
CA LEU A 62 7.34 18.06 -8.23
C LEU A 62 8.49 19.07 -8.05
N ALA A 63 8.38 20.21 -8.72
CA ALA A 63 9.25 21.36 -8.49
C ALA A 63 9.04 21.91 -7.07
N GLN A 64 10.04 22.59 -6.52
CA GLN A 64 9.91 23.25 -5.23
C GLN A 64 8.75 24.26 -5.29
N GLY A 65 7.84 24.21 -4.32
CA GLY A 65 6.70 25.11 -4.30
C GLY A 65 5.53 24.61 -3.47
N ARG A 66 4.43 25.35 -3.52
CA ARG A 66 3.18 25.00 -2.86
C ARG A 66 2.21 24.40 -3.86
N TYR A 67 1.54 23.34 -3.45
CA TYR A 67 0.59 22.62 -4.29
C TYR A 67 -0.71 22.39 -3.54
N ARG A 68 -1.81 22.33 -4.30
CA ARG A 68 -3.13 21.97 -3.79
C ARG A 68 -3.67 20.78 -4.55
N ILE A 69 -3.94 19.68 -3.85
CA ILE A 69 -4.72 18.58 -4.40
C ILE A 69 -6.19 18.79 -4.08
N SER A 70 -6.99 18.96 -5.13
CA SER A 70 -8.45 19.07 -5.09
C SER A 70 -9.09 17.78 -5.58
N PHE A 71 -10.22 17.38 -5.02
CA PHE A 71 -10.98 16.22 -5.47
C PHE A 71 -12.48 16.35 -5.20
N ARG A 72 -13.28 15.61 -5.96
CA ARG A 72 -14.73 15.47 -5.75
C ARG A 72 -15.09 14.03 -5.49
N CYS A 73 -15.85 13.79 -4.41
CA CYS A 73 -16.23 12.44 -4.00
C CYS A 73 -17.72 12.38 -3.68
N GLY A 74 -18.45 11.51 -4.38
CA GLY A 74 -19.83 11.19 -4.06
C GLY A 74 -19.91 10.25 -2.86
N VAL A 75 -20.75 10.59 -1.87
CA VAL A 75 -20.96 9.77 -0.66
C VAL A 75 -22.40 9.31 -0.54
N ARG A 76 -22.59 8.00 -0.38
CA ARG A 76 -23.90 7.39 -0.11
C ARG A 76 -23.85 6.54 1.16
N MET A 77 -24.99 6.49 1.86
CA MET A 77 -25.18 5.68 3.06
C MET A 77 -24.07 5.83 4.13
N PRO A 78 -23.80 7.04 4.66
CA PRO A 78 -22.88 7.17 5.78
C PRO A 78 -23.48 6.49 7.01
N LEU A 79 -22.78 5.51 7.55
CA LEU A 79 -23.28 4.65 8.62
C LEU A 79 -22.89 5.14 10.02
N GLN A 80 -21.88 6.01 10.09
CA GLN A 80 -21.29 6.46 11.35
C GLN A 80 -21.50 7.97 11.64
N GLY A 81 -22.40 8.66 10.94
CA GLY A 81 -22.62 10.10 11.18
C GLY A 81 -21.38 10.94 10.84
N ASP A 82 -20.90 11.73 11.81
CA ASP A 82 -19.78 12.68 11.64
C ASP A 82 -18.39 12.05 11.73
N HIS A 83 -18.29 10.72 11.79
CA HIS A 83 -17.00 10.04 11.70
C HIS A 83 -16.43 10.16 10.27
N PRO A 84 -15.10 10.26 10.12
CA PRO A 84 -14.47 10.25 8.80
C PRO A 84 -14.88 9.04 7.99
N VAL A 85 -15.09 9.24 6.69
CA VAL A 85 -15.38 8.17 5.73
C VAL A 85 -14.24 7.96 4.72
N LEU A 86 -13.42 8.99 4.53
CA LEU A 86 -12.29 9.05 3.61
C LEU A 86 -11.11 9.73 4.30
N GLY A 87 -9.90 9.27 4.02
CA GLY A 87 -8.66 10.02 4.34
C GLY A 87 -7.77 10.17 3.11
N LEU A 88 -7.03 11.27 3.04
CA LEU A 88 -6.08 11.61 1.98
C LEU A 88 -4.69 11.83 2.55
N GLU A 89 -3.71 11.01 2.19
CA GLU A 89 -2.27 11.20 2.49
C GLU A 89 -1.55 11.77 1.26
N VAL A 90 -0.69 12.76 1.48
CA VAL A 90 0.32 13.20 0.49
C VAL A 90 1.69 12.76 1.00
N VAL A 91 2.34 11.87 0.25
CA VAL A 91 3.55 11.16 0.71
C VAL A 91 4.67 11.31 -0.32
N ALA A 92 5.83 11.84 0.07
CA ALA A 92 7.04 11.83 -0.75
C ALA A 92 7.89 10.58 -0.48
N GLN A 93 8.52 10.03 -1.52
CA GLN A 93 9.39 8.83 -1.47
C GLN A 93 8.75 7.60 -0.79
N ASN A 94 7.42 7.48 -0.84
CA ASN A 94 6.65 6.48 -0.08
C ASN A 94 6.80 6.56 1.46
N ARG A 95 7.33 7.65 2.00
CA ARG A 95 7.88 7.73 3.37
C ARG A 95 7.62 9.04 4.09
N ILE A 96 7.76 10.19 3.45
CA ILE A 96 7.62 11.48 4.12
C ILE A 96 6.18 11.94 3.98
N LEU A 97 5.43 12.00 5.08
CA LEU A 97 4.07 12.56 5.06
C LEU A 97 4.16 14.09 4.99
N CYS A 98 3.82 14.62 3.83
CA CYS A 98 3.81 16.06 3.58
C CYS A 98 2.49 16.69 4.06
N ALA A 99 1.38 15.98 3.85
CA ALA A 99 0.07 16.42 4.33
C ALA A 99 -0.88 15.26 4.56
N TRP A 100 -1.89 15.48 5.39
CA TRP A 100 -2.95 14.52 5.64
C TRP A 100 -4.24 15.22 6.06
N ARG A 101 -5.38 14.67 5.62
CA ARG A 101 -6.70 15.11 6.07
C ARG A 101 -7.72 13.98 6.06
N ASP A 102 -8.60 14.01 7.06
CA ASP A 102 -9.76 13.13 7.16
C ASP A 102 -11.04 13.89 6.80
N PHE A 103 -11.90 13.25 6.01
CA PHE A 103 -13.14 13.85 5.52
C PHE A 103 -14.35 13.06 6.02
N THR A 104 -15.31 13.77 6.60
CA THR A 104 -16.62 13.24 6.97
C THR A 104 -17.54 13.17 5.76
N ALA A 105 -18.68 12.49 5.91
CA ALA A 105 -19.70 12.50 4.86
C ALA A 105 -20.31 13.88 4.62
N ALA A 106 -20.33 14.75 5.63
CA ALA A 106 -20.81 16.13 5.50
C ALA A 106 -19.82 16.96 4.67
N ASP A 107 -18.52 16.84 4.96
CA ASP A 107 -17.46 17.51 4.20
C ASP A 107 -17.56 17.13 2.73
N LEU A 108 -17.56 15.83 2.41
CA LEU A 108 -17.60 15.37 1.01
C LEU A 108 -18.88 15.78 0.23
N ARG A 109 -19.99 16.07 0.92
CA ARG A 109 -21.23 16.54 0.29
C ARG A 109 -21.23 18.04 0.03
N SER A 110 -20.38 18.82 0.69
CA SER A 110 -20.32 20.27 0.51
C SER A 110 -19.73 20.68 -0.85
N GLY A 111 -19.08 19.75 -1.55
CA GLY A 111 -18.58 19.96 -2.91
C GLY A 111 -17.15 19.48 -3.07
N GLU A 112 -16.36 20.25 -3.82
CA GLU A 112 -14.92 20.01 -3.96
C GLU A 112 -14.22 20.12 -2.60
N GLN A 113 -13.33 19.18 -2.35
CA GLN A 113 -12.45 19.16 -1.18
C GLN A 113 -11.01 19.37 -1.62
N SER A 114 -10.19 19.92 -0.74
CA SER A 114 -8.77 20.14 -1.03
C SER A 114 -7.86 19.96 0.19
N VAL A 115 -6.59 19.68 -0.13
CA VAL A 115 -5.47 19.67 0.81
C VAL A 115 -4.31 20.39 0.15
N THR A 116 -3.73 21.37 0.84
CA THR A 116 -2.52 22.07 0.41
C THR A 116 -1.30 21.43 1.06
N PHE A 117 -0.17 21.42 0.37
CA PHE A 117 1.11 20.93 0.89
C PHE A 117 2.27 21.66 0.23
N ASP A 118 3.41 21.70 0.93
CA ASP A 118 4.64 22.29 0.44
C ASP A 118 5.61 21.20 -0.01
N VAL A 119 6.25 21.41 -1.16
CA VAL A 119 7.36 20.61 -1.69
C VAL A 119 8.66 21.35 -1.33
N PRO A 120 9.38 20.92 -0.29
CA PRO A 120 10.62 21.56 0.10
C PRO A 120 11.74 21.25 -0.91
N SER A 121 12.77 22.09 -0.91
CA SER A 121 13.89 21.99 -1.86
C SER A 121 14.58 20.62 -1.82
N ASP A 122 14.75 20.04 -0.63
CA ASP A 122 15.38 18.72 -0.43
C ASP A 122 14.56 17.54 -0.97
N LEU A 123 13.29 17.76 -1.32
CA LEU A 123 12.42 16.76 -1.97
C LEU A 123 12.09 17.12 -3.42
N SER A 124 12.45 18.31 -3.88
CA SER A 124 12.06 18.77 -5.20
C SER A 124 12.97 18.21 -6.31
N ILE A 125 12.54 18.43 -7.55
CA ILE A 125 13.36 18.15 -8.75
C ILE A 125 14.67 18.96 -8.71
N GLU A 126 14.62 20.22 -8.27
CA GLU A 126 15.76 21.14 -8.24
C GLU A 126 16.80 20.77 -7.17
N GLY A 127 16.37 20.18 -6.05
CA GLY A 127 17.30 19.77 -4.97
C GLY A 127 18.06 18.48 -5.23
N GLY A 128 17.91 17.86 -6.40
CA GLY A 128 18.64 16.66 -6.82
C GLY A 128 18.20 15.35 -6.16
N ALA A 129 17.38 15.41 -5.10
CA ALA A 129 16.72 14.23 -4.53
C ALA A 129 15.62 13.69 -5.46
N ASP A 130 14.96 14.59 -6.18
CA ASP A 130 13.95 14.30 -7.21
C ASP A 130 12.93 13.26 -6.73
N ALA A 131 12.33 13.56 -5.57
CA ALA A 131 11.49 12.63 -4.83
C ALA A 131 10.13 12.46 -5.51
N PRO A 132 9.68 11.23 -5.76
CA PRO A 132 8.30 11.00 -6.20
C PRO A 132 7.30 11.24 -5.07
N PHE A 133 6.30 12.07 -5.32
CA PHE A 133 5.13 12.31 -4.49
C PHE A 133 3.98 11.40 -4.90
N GLU A 134 3.33 10.80 -3.93
CA GLU A 134 2.18 9.92 -4.09
C GLU A 134 1.00 10.44 -3.27
N PHE A 135 -0.20 10.32 -3.82
CA PHE A 135 -1.45 10.66 -3.15
C PHE A 135 -2.16 9.36 -2.80
N ARG A 136 -2.59 9.16 -1.55
CA ARG A 136 -3.26 7.91 -1.12
C ARG A 136 -4.61 8.21 -0.52
N TYR A 137 -5.66 7.62 -1.09
CA TYR A 137 -7.02 7.71 -0.60
C TYR A 137 -7.40 6.41 0.13
N SER A 138 -7.80 6.57 1.39
CA SER A 138 -8.14 5.49 2.31
C SER A 138 -9.63 5.51 2.61
N HIS A 139 -10.31 4.36 2.58
CA HIS A 139 -11.74 4.25 2.89
C HIS A 139 -11.97 3.48 4.18
N PHE A 140 -12.76 4.04 5.08
CA PHE A 140 -12.91 3.51 6.44
C PHE A 140 -14.07 2.52 6.63
N GLY A 141 -14.69 2.05 5.54
CA GLY A 141 -15.71 1.00 5.60
C GLY A 141 -17.08 1.45 6.12
N ASN A 142 -17.33 2.76 6.22
CA ASN A 142 -18.53 3.33 6.84
C ASN A 142 -19.37 4.21 5.90
N ALA A 143 -19.11 4.19 4.59
CA ALA A 143 -19.94 4.77 3.55
C ALA A 143 -19.67 4.11 2.19
N TRP A 144 -20.53 4.31 1.20
CA TRP A 144 -20.18 4.06 -0.20
C TRP A 144 -19.58 5.33 -0.79
N LEU A 145 -18.40 5.20 -1.39
CA LEU A 145 -17.66 6.32 -1.98
C LEU A 145 -17.55 6.15 -3.48
N THR A 146 -17.59 7.26 -4.22
CA THR A 146 -17.26 7.33 -5.64
C THR A 146 -16.39 8.55 -5.88
N MET A 147 -15.12 8.33 -6.17
CA MET A 147 -14.19 9.38 -6.60
C MET A 147 -14.54 9.77 -8.03
N LEU A 148 -14.89 11.04 -8.22
CA LEU A 148 -15.36 11.59 -9.50
C LEU A 148 -14.24 12.35 -10.22
N ASP A 149 -13.42 13.07 -9.47
CA ASP A 149 -12.31 13.85 -10.02
C ASP A 149 -11.20 14.02 -8.98
N VAL A 150 -9.95 14.11 -9.45
CA VAL A 150 -8.76 14.43 -8.67
C VAL A 150 -7.86 15.31 -9.53
N THR A 151 -7.57 16.51 -9.04
CA THR A 151 -6.76 17.51 -9.73
C THR A 151 -5.67 18.04 -8.80
N LEU A 152 -4.44 18.15 -9.31
CA LEU A 152 -3.35 18.82 -8.63
C LEU A 152 -3.13 20.18 -9.27
N HIS A 153 -3.00 21.21 -8.43
CA HIS A 153 -2.75 22.59 -8.84
C HIS A 153 -1.41 23.04 -8.26
N SER A 154 -0.57 23.66 -9.07
CA SER A 154 0.55 24.47 -8.56
C SER A 154 -0.02 25.80 -8.08
N GLU A 155 0.29 26.18 -6.84
CA GLU A 155 -0.09 27.50 -6.32
C GLU A 155 1.10 28.45 -6.50
N ALA A 156 0.82 29.65 -7.02
CA ALA A 156 1.83 30.70 -7.03
C ALA A 156 2.29 30.97 -5.59
N PRO A 157 3.58 31.29 -5.36
CA PRO A 157 4.05 31.70 -4.04
C PRO A 157 3.27 32.96 -3.62
N GLY A 158 2.22 32.75 -2.84
CA GLY A 158 1.37 33.82 -2.31
C GLY A 158 2.12 34.65 -1.27
N ASP A 159 1.51 35.77 -0.89
CA ASP A 159 2.04 36.64 0.16
C ASP A 159 2.27 35.80 1.44
N PRO A 160 3.47 35.82 2.05
CA PRO A 160 3.79 34.96 3.18
C PRO A 160 2.84 35.07 4.38
N ALA A 161 2.01 36.11 4.45
CA ALA A 161 0.96 36.27 5.46
C ALA A 161 -0.18 35.23 5.35
N ASP A 162 -0.51 34.74 4.14
CA ASP A 162 -1.47 33.65 3.92
C ASP A 162 -0.80 32.26 3.97
N SER A 163 0.51 32.23 4.18
CA SER A 163 1.33 31.01 4.12
C SER A 163 1.43 30.27 5.46
N GLN A 164 0.31 30.12 6.19
CA GLN A 164 0.33 29.11 7.25
C GLN A 164 0.59 27.75 6.58
N PRO A 165 1.66 27.01 6.98
CA PRO A 165 1.87 25.67 6.49
C PRO A 165 0.61 24.88 6.80
N ALA A 166 0.16 24.05 5.85
CA ALA A 166 -1.02 23.22 6.06
C ALA A 166 -0.81 22.41 7.34
N ALA A 167 -1.48 22.84 8.42
CA ALA A 167 -1.37 22.17 9.70
C ALA A 167 -1.84 20.74 9.47
N ILE A 168 -1.00 19.76 9.79
CA ILE A 168 -1.40 18.36 9.74
C ILE A 168 -2.59 18.23 10.70
N GLU A 169 -3.78 18.06 10.13
CA GLU A 169 -5.00 17.97 10.91
C GLU A 169 -4.94 16.74 11.83
N ALA A 170 -5.73 16.79 12.91
CA ALA A 170 -5.82 15.69 13.84
C ALA A 170 -6.31 14.41 13.14
N TRP A 171 -5.64 13.27 13.35
CA TRP A 171 -6.19 11.99 12.90
C TRP A 171 -7.36 11.61 13.80
N ARG A 172 -8.55 11.45 13.21
CA ARG A 172 -9.77 11.07 13.94
C ARG A 172 -9.86 9.54 13.98
N LEU A 173 -9.29 8.93 15.02
CA LEU A 173 -9.08 7.49 15.12
C LEU A 173 -10.34 6.71 15.51
N LEU A 174 -11.31 7.33 16.17
CA LEU A 174 -12.47 6.62 16.72
C LEU A 174 -13.25 5.86 15.63
N GLY A 175 -13.48 6.46 14.47
CA GLY A 175 -14.15 5.81 13.32
C GLY A 175 -13.38 4.60 12.78
N ARG A 176 -12.05 4.64 12.82
CA ARG A 176 -11.15 3.59 12.28
C ARG A 176 -11.06 2.34 13.15
N LEU A 177 -11.25 2.51 14.46
CA LEU A 177 -11.14 1.44 15.44
C LEU A 177 -12.45 0.68 15.60
N ARG A 178 -13.56 1.20 15.07
CA ARG A 178 -14.86 0.54 15.16
C ARG A 178 -14.93 -0.67 14.25
N THR A 179 -15.31 -1.77 14.86
CA THR A 179 -15.68 -3.03 14.20
C THR A 179 -17.08 -2.97 13.57
N LEU A 180 -17.99 -2.16 14.13
CA LEU A 180 -19.37 -2.04 13.69
C LEU A 180 -19.73 -0.58 13.36
N PRO A 181 -20.36 -0.33 12.19
CA PRO A 181 -20.70 1.00 11.73
C PRO A 181 -22.03 1.47 12.34
N ARG A 182 -22.01 1.86 13.63
CA ARG A 182 -23.16 2.53 14.27
C ARG A 182 -22.93 4.05 14.29
N PRO A 183 -23.97 4.89 14.24
CA PRO A 183 -23.80 6.33 14.43
C PRO A 183 -23.39 6.67 15.87
N GLY A 184 -22.82 7.87 16.06
CA GLY A 184 -22.50 8.44 17.37
C GLY A 184 -21.25 7.87 18.05
N GLY A 185 -21.14 8.10 19.36
CA GLY A 185 -20.01 7.67 20.19
C GLY A 185 -19.93 6.15 20.42
N VAL A 186 -18.81 5.69 20.98
CA VAL A 186 -18.60 4.28 21.32
C VAL A 186 -18.87 4.04 22.80
N SER A 187 -19.92 3.30 23.12
CA SER A 187 -20.23 2.93 24.50
C SER A 187 -19.36 1.75 24.96
N LEU A 188 -18.60 1.95 26.04
CA LEU A 188 -17.88 0.92 26.78
C LEU A 188 -18.59 0.71 28.12
N SER A 189 -18.96 -0.51 28.46
CA SER A 189 -19.56 -0.82 29.77
C SER A 189 -18.87 -2.02 30.42
N PRO A 190 -18.96 -2.17 31.75
CA PRO A 190 -18.38 -3.30 32.48
C PRO A 190 -18.89 -4.65 31.99
N VAL A 191 -20.10 -4.68 31.44
CA VAL A 191 -20.77 -5.88 30.90
C VAL A 191 -20.51 -6.09 29.41
N SER A 192 -20.20 -5.03 28.65
CA SER A 192 -19.94 -5.13 27.21
C SER A 192 -18.49 -5.50 26.93
N ILE A 193 -18.10 -6.71 27.30
CA ILE A 193 -16.77 -7.26 27.05
C ILE A 193 -16.80 -7.98 25.71
N ASN A 194 -17.00 -7.25 24.62
CA ASN A 194 -16.72 -7.82 23.31
C ASN A 194 -15.60 -7.01 22.66
N TRP A 195 -14.51 -7.72 22.35
CA TRP A 195 -13.50 -7.34 21.36
C TRP A 195 -14.13 -6.84 20.04
N LEU A 196 -15.41 -7.15 19.81
CA LEU A 196 -16.26 -6.65 18.74
C LEU A 196 -16.71 -5.19 18.86
N LYS A 197 -16.18 -4.34 19.76
CA LYS A 197 -16.53 -2.90 19.78
C LYS A 197 -15.40 -2.00 19.28
N LEU A 198 -14.17 -2.34 19.64
CA LEU A 198 -12.96 -1.65 19.24
C LEU A 198 -11.96 -2.73 18.82
N GLY A 199 -11.70 -2.79 17.53
CA GLY A 199 -10.76 -3.73 16.92
C GLY A 199 -9.40 -3.08 16.70
N ARG A 200 -8.49 -3.83 16.08
CA ARG A 200 -7.30 -3.24 15.47
C ARG A 200 -7.74 -2.21 14.45
N SER A 201 -7.02 -1.09 14.35
CA SER A 201 -7.25 -0.12 13.27
C SER A 201 -7.17 -0.84 11.94
N SER A 202 -8.26 -0.79 11.19
CA SER A 202 -8.36 -1.44 9.88
C SER A 202 -7.44 -0.74 8.87
N ALA A 203 -7.38 0.59 8.92
CA ALA A 203 -6.39 1.43 8.27
C ALA A 203 -5.02 1.28 8.95
N THR A 204 -3.98 1.06 8.14
CA THR A 204 -2.60 1.07 8.62
C THR A 204 -2.19 2.50 8.90
N LEU A 205 -2.17 2.91 10.17
CA LEU A 205 -1.60 4.20 10.53
C LEU A 205 -0.07 4.08 10.54
N ARG A 206 0.60 5.01 9.89
CA ARG A 206 2.05 5.16 9.95
C ARG A 206 2.32 6.64 10.24
N LEU A 207 3.20 6.91 11.18
CA LEU A 207 3.43 8.27 11.67
C LEU A 207 4.85 8.71 11.36
N PRO A 208 5.06 9.97 10.92
CA PRO A 208 6.38 10.58 10.92
C PRO A 208 7.00 10.59 12.32
N MET A 209 8.29 10.87 12.40
CA MET A 209 9.00 11.05 13.65
C MET A 209 8.43 12.27 14.39
N GLY A 210 8.41 12.20 15.72
CA GLY A 210 8.10 13.34 16.57
C GLY A 210 7.25 12.97 17.76
N THR A 211 6.78 14.00 18.45
CA THR A 211 5.88 13.86 19.59
C THR A 211 4.45 13.96 19.13
N TYR A 212 3.63 13.03 19.61
CA TYR A 212 2.20 13.00 19.36
C TYR A 212 1.43 13.07 20.66
N ARG A 213 0.27 13.71 20.61
CA ARG A 213 -0.71 13.71 21.69
C ARG A 213 -1.96 12.96 21.25
N VAL A 214 -2.40 12.06 22.10
CA VAL A 214 -3.73 11.49 22.03
C VAL A 214 -4.66 12.33 22.87
N ASP A 215 -5.75 12.81 22.27
CA ASP A 215 -6.85 13.50 22.94
C ASP A 215 -8.10 12.59 22.90
N LEU A 216 -8.72 12.34 24.06
CA LEU A 216 -9.93 11.52 24.21
C LEU A 216 -11.02 12.33 24.89
N ALA A 217 -12.10 12.61 24.16
CA ALA A 217 -13.34 13.13 24.73
C ALA A 217 -14.28 11.96 25.07
N CYS A 218 -14.84 11.94 26.29
CA CYS A 218 -15.78 10.91 26.70
C CYS A 218 -16.77 11.37 27.78
N ASP A 219 -17.93 10.72 27.86
CA ASP A 219 -18.85 10.90 28.98
C ASP A 219 -18.74 9.72 29.95
N LEU A 220 -18.46 9.99 31.22
CA LEU A 220 -18.62 9.00 32.29
C LEU A 220 -20.09 8.87 32.68
N LYS A 221 -20.70 7.72 32.41
CA LYS A 221 -22.10 7.42 32.79
C LYS A 221 -22.22 6.83 34.20
N GLY A 222 -21.13 6.27 34.73
CA GLY A 222 -21.05 5.77 36.10
C GLY A 222 -19.78 4.96 36.32
N ALA A 223 -19.29 4.90 37.56
CA ALA A 223 -18.13 4.11 37.95
C ALA A 223 -18.37 3.40 39.29
N ARG A 224 -17.78 2.20 39.46
CA ARG A 224 -17.84 1.47 40.73
C ARG A 224 -16.96 2.13 41.79
N ARG A 225 -15.76 2.55 41.40
CA ARG A 225 -14.78 3.24 42.26
C ARG A 225 -14.10 4.35 41.49
N GLN A 226 -14.14 5.58 41.99
CA GLN A 226 -13.62 6.74 41.27
C GLN A 226 -12.09 6.72 41.11
N ALA A 227 -11.37 6.25 42.14
CA ALA A 227 -9.92 6.20 42.15
C ALA A 227 -9.31 5.02 41.37
N ASP A 228 -10.13 4.04 40.96
CA ASP A 228 -9.62 2.84 40.30
C ASP A 228 -9.49 3.07 38.77
N PRO A 229 -8.50 2.43 38.10
CA PRO A 229 -8.36 2.48 36.65
C PRO A 229 -9.65 2.09 35.92
N ALA A 230 -10.03 2.87 34.93
CA ALA A 230 -11.23 2.64 34.11
C ALA A 230 -10.87 2.33 32.66
N LEU A 231 -9.89 3.04 32.10
CA LEU A 231 -9.47 2.91 30.71
C LEU A 231 -7.94 2.96 30.60
N GLU A 232 -7.39 2.20 29.67
CA GLU A 232 -5.99 2.25 29.26
C GLU A 232 -5.92 2.25 27.73
N ILE A 233 -5.06 3.12 27.18
CA ILE A 233 -4.78 3.23 25.75
C ILE A 233 -3.29 2.98 25.57
N ALA A 234 -2.94 1.86 24.94
CA ALA A 234 -1.57 1.54 24.60
C ALA A 234 -1.32 1.81 23.12
N VAL A 235 -0.30 2.62 22.83
CA VAL A 235 0.20 2.85 21.46
C VAL A 235 1.39 1.96 21.23
N ARG A 236 1.33 1.13 20.19
CA ARG A 236 2.41 0.19 19.86
C ARG A 236 2.54 0.08 18.35
N THR A 237 3.70 -0.32 17.86
CA THR A 237 3.80 -0.84 16.49
C THR A 237 3.07 -2.18 16.36
N ARG A 238 2.68 -2.59 15.15
CA ARG A 238 1.96 -3.86 14.92
C ARG A 238 2.77 -5.10 15.29
N ASP A 239 4.10 -5.03 15.22
CA ASP A 239 5.01 -6.07 15.72
C ASP A 239 5.20 -6.03 17.25
N GLY A 240 4.65 -5.02 17.92
CA GLY A 240 4.43 -4.98 19.37
C GLY A 240 5.36 -4.06 20.16
N THR A 241 6.23 -3.29 19.49
CA THR A 241 7.10 -2.31 20.14
C THR A 241 6.24 -1.21 20.80
N PRO A 242 6.35 -1.00 22.12
CA PRO A 242 5.58 0.03 22.80
C PRO A 242 6.08 1.43 22.42
N LEU A 243 5.14 2.35 22.17
CA LEU A 243 5.41 3.76 21.88
C LEU A 243 4.91 4.67 23.00
N GLY A 244 3.76 4.34 23.61
CA GLY A 244 3.18 5.11 24.71
C GLY A 244 2.04 4.39 25.42
N LEU A 245 1.68 4.88 26.60
CA LEU A 245 0.61 4.33 27.44
C LEU A 245 -0.10 5.43 28.21
N GLY A 246 -1.38 5.66 27.91
CA GLY A 246 -2.27 6.49 28.72
C GLY A 246 -3.15 5.62 29.60
N ARG A 247 -3.09 5.79 30.92
CA ARG A 247 -3.95 5.07 31.88
C ARG A 247 -4.75 6.07 32.70
N PHE A 248 -6.07 5.91 32.70
CA PHE A 248 -6.99 6.88 33.27
C PHE A 248 -7.91 6.21 34.30
N ASN A 249 -8.01 6.83 35.47
CA ASN A 249 -8.97 6.44 36.50
C ASN A 249 -10.35 7.03 36.16
N ALA A 250 -11.39 6.52 36.81
CA ALA A 250 -12.75 7.03 36.57
C ALA A 250 -12.86 8.54 36.88
N SER A 251 -12.16 9.04 37.90
CA SER A 251 -12.11 10.47 38.22
C SER A 251 -11.49 11.33 37.12
N ASP A 252 -10.53 10.79 36.36
CA ASP A 252 -9.95 11.52 35.22
C ASP A 252 -10.94 11.60 34.07
N LEU A 253 -11.60 10.48 33.76
CA LEU A 253 -12.60 10.42 32.69
C LEU A 253 -13.86 11.22 33.03
N ALA A 254 -14.17 11.44 34.31
CA ALA A 254 -15.26 12.30 34.75
C ALA A 254 -15.09 13.76 34.32
N LYS A 255 -13.86 14.21 34.04
CA LYS A 255 -13.55 15.56 33.54
C LYS A 255 -14.04 15.78 32.10
N GLY A 256 -14.46 14.71 31.41
CA GLY A 256 -14.96 14.77 30.04
C GLY A 256 -13.88 14.71 28.96
N HIS A 257 -12.64 15.04 29.32
CA HIS A 257 -11.49 15.05 28.41
C HIS A 257 -10.24 14.55 29.12
N VAL A 258 -9.48 13.66 28.47
CA VAL A 258 -8.17 13.20 28.92
C VAL A 258 -7.20 13.13 27.75
N SER A 259 -5.91 13.28 28.03
CA SER A 259 -4.87 13.20 27.02
C SER A 259 -3.59 12.57 27.54
N PHE A 260 -2.75 12.09 26.62
CA PHE A 260 -1.39 11.66 26.92
C PHE A 260 -0.51 11.80 25.68
N GLU A 261 0.81 11.90 25.89
CA GLU A 261 1.79 12.07 24.82
C GLU A 261 2.63 10.80 24.61
N PHE A 262 3.16 10.64 23.41
CA PHE A 262 4.12 9.59 23.08
C PHE A 262 5.04 10.02 21.93
N GLY A 263 6.23 9.42 21.88
CA GLY A 263 7.20 9.66 20.81
C GLY A 263 7.16 8.56 19.75
N VAL A 264 7.28 8.94 18.49
CA VAL A 264 7.61 8.02 17.39
C VAL A 264 9.08 8.23 17.04
N PRO A 265 9.97 7.27 17.37
CA PRO A 265 11.39 7.39 17.08
C PRO A 265 11.66 7.16 15.59
N MET A 266 12.82 7.62 15.13
CA MET A 266 13.23 7.60 13.72
C MET A 266 13.19 6.20 13.09
N ASP A 267 13.63 5.17 13.81
CA ASP A 267 13.72 3.78 13.34
C ASP A 267 12.34 3.10 13.18
N LEU A 268 11.30 3.70 13.76
CA LEU A 268 9.91 3.25 13.66
C LEU A 268 9.05 4.20 12.82
N SER A 269 9.54 5.40 12.55
CA SER A 269 8.80 6.44 11.83
C SER A 269 8.71 6.14 10.34
N MET A 270 7.95 6.97 9.64
CA MET A 270 7.94 6.91 8.18
C MET A 270 9.15 7.53 7.52
N ASP A 271 9.85 8.43 8.21
CA ASP A 271 10.94 9.22 7.61
C ASP A 271 12.18 8.36 7.33
N VAL A 272 12.34 7.22 8.01
CA VAL A 272 13.47 6.30 7.81
C VAL A 272 13.01 4.85 7.68
N GLY A 273 13.53 4.16 6.66
CA GLY A 273 13.36 2.71 6.51
C GLY A 273 11.98 2.26 6.03
N VAL A 274 11.55 1.10 6.55
CA VAL A 274 10.25 0.49 6.27
C VAL A 274 9.27 0.95 7.35
N PRO A 275 8.33 1.89 7.05
CA PRO A 275 7.46 2.48 8.05
C PRO A 275 6.68 1.41 8.82
N ARG A 276 6.74 1.47 10.15
CA ARG A 276 6.01 0.56 11.02
C ARG A 276 4.56 1.02 11.12
N ALA A 277 3.65 0.06 10.92
CA ALA A 277 2.25 0.28 11.22
C ALA A 277 2.08 0.47 12.74
N ILE A 278 1.41 1.53 13.15
CA ILE A 278 1.06 1.84 14.54
C ILE A 278 -0.36 1.35 14.82
N ASP A 279 -0.56 0.77 15.99
CA ASP A 279 -1.78 0.19 16.50
C ASP A 279 -2.12 0.82 17.86
N PHE A 280 -3.41 1.14 18.05
CA PHE A 280 -3.94 1.63 19.32
C PHE A 280 -4.77 0.53 19.95
N ARG A 281 -4.39 0.12 21.16
CA ARG A 281 -5.13 -0.88 21.92
C ARG A 281 -5.79 -0.24 23.11
N ILE A 282 -7.12 -0.35 23.13
CA ILE A 282 -7.93 0.17 24.21
C ILE A 282 -8.30 -0.99 25.14
N ARG A 283 -7.88 -0.90 26.40
CA ARG A 283 -8.23 -1.84 27.47
C ARG A 283 -9.20 -1.16 28.43
N HIS A 284 -10.34 -1.79 28.63
CA HIS A 284 -11.34 -1.34 29.59
C HIS A 284 -11.28 -2.21 30.86
N PHE A 285 -11.11 -1.60 32.03
CA PHE A 285 -10.94 -2.32 33.31
C PHE A 285 -12.25 -2.77 33.96
N ARG A 286 -13.39 -2.57 33.29
CA ARG A 286 -14.74 -2.89 33.81
C ARG A 286 -15.10 -2.12 35.09
N ASN A 287 -14.42 -1.01 35.36
CA ASN A 287 -14.71 -0.14 36.50
C ASN A 287 -15.78 0.92 36.17
N ALA A 288 -15.88 1.35 34.90
CA ALA A 288 -16.75 2.45 34.48
C ALA A 288 -17.67 2.07 33.31
N SER A 289 -18.75 2.83 33.12
CA SER A 289 -19.50 2.90 31.87
C SER A 289 -19.18 4.23 31.20
N LEU A 290 -18.64 4.17 29.98
CA LEU A 290 -18.14 5.31 29.22
C LEU A 290 -18.87 5.43 27.88
N LEU A 291 -19.03 6.65 27.40
CA LEU A 291 -19.36 6.94 26.01
C LEU A 291 -18.22 7.74 25.39
N LEU A 292 -17.39 7.11 24.57
CA LEU A 292 -16.31 7.79 23.86
C LEU A 292 -16.90 8.65 22.75
N ARG A 293 -16.63 9.96 22.78
CA ARG A 293 -17.15 10.95 21.82
C ARG A 293 -16.17 11.16 20.67
N SER A 294 -14.89 11.33 20.99
CA SER A 294 -13.81 11.44 20.01
C SER A 294 -12.57 10.69 20.49
N PHE A 295 -11.66 10.40 19.56
CA PHE A 295 -10.35 9.85 19.85
C PHE A 295 -9.42 10.36 18.76
N ASP A 296 -8.71 11.42 19.07
CA ASP A 296 -7.99 12.25 18.13
C ASP A 296 -6.50 12.16 18.43
N LEU A 297 -5.69 12.22 17.37
CA LEU A 297 -4.24 12.19 17.47
C LEU A 297 -3.71 13.47 16.84
N HIS A 298 -2.88 14.20 17.57
CA HIS A 298 -2.26 15.45 17.14
C HIS A 298 -0.75 15.27 17.09
N ARG A 299 -0.10 15.81 16.05
CA ARG A 299 1.36 15.96 16.03
C ARG A 299 1.71 17.27 16.73
N LEU A 300 2.47 17.21 17.83
CA LEU A 300 2.82 18.40 18.63
C LEU A 300 4.06 19.10 18.11
N SER A 301 5.08 18.33 17.72
CA SER A 301 6.36 18.86 17.24
C SER A 301 7.03 17.86 16.31
N PRO A 302 7.69 18.33 15.23
CA PRO A 302 8.56 17.50 14.40
C PRO A 302 9.91 17.20 15.05
N GLN A 303 10.24 17.82 16.19
CA GLN A 303 11.56 17.62 16.83
C GLN A 303 11.75 16.18 17.33
N VAL A 304 13.00 15.73 17.23
CA VAL A 304 13.46 14.41 17.68
C VAL A 304 13.15 14.27 19.17
N VAL A 305 12.27 13.33 19.51
CA VAL A 305 12.15 12.86 20.89
C VAL A 305 13.44 12.11 21.19
N VAL A 306 14.42 12.80 21.78
CA VAL A 306 15.47 12.11 22.52
C VAL A 306 14.73 11.38 23.62
N PRO A 307 14.77 10.03 23.68
CA PRO A 307 14.05 9.30 24.71
C PRO A 307 14.49 9.87 26.06
N SER A 308 13.59 10.56 26.75
CA SER A 308 13.87 11.05 28.10
C SER A 308 14.19 9.82 28.93
N MET A 309 15.46 9.64 29.26
CA MET A 309 15.93 8.50 30.05
C MET A 309 15.32 8.47 31.47
N LEU A 310 14.56 9.50 31.85
CA LEU A 310 14.05 9.73 33.21
C LEU A 310 12.73 9.02 33.54
N GLU A 311 12.08 8.30 32.62
CA GLU A 311 10.93 7.42 32.95
C GLU A 311 11.30 5.91 32.99
N ARG A 312 12.52 5.58 33.42
CA ARG A 312 12.93 4.17 33.64
C ARG A 312 12.35 3.54 34.93
N ASP A 313 11.68 4.32 35.79
CA ASP A 313 11.11 3.84 37.05
C ASP A 313 9.67 3.30 36.94
N GLN A 314 9.07 3.28 35.75
CA GLN A 314 7.91 2.41 35.56
C GLN A 314 8.37 0.95 35.66
N PRO A 315 7.75 0.11 36.50
CA PRO A 315 8.13 -1.28 36.64
C PRO A 315 8.11 -1.91 35.25
N ARG A 316 9.30 -2.24 34.75
CA ARG A 316 9.48 -2.94 33.47
C ARG A 316 8.61 -4.18 33.55
N LEU A 317 7.44 -4.13 32.91
CA LEU A 317 6.58 -5.28 32.70
C LEU A 317 7.49 -6.39 32.23
N ALA A 318 7.54 -7.48 33.01
CA ALA A 318 8.48 -8.59 32.86
C ALA A 318 8.77 -8.83 31.37
N TYR A 319 10.02 -8.57 31.00
CA TYR A 319 10.52 -8.64 29.64
C TYR A 319 10.08 -9.99 29.06
N HIS A 320 9.18 -9.97 28.09
CA HIS A 320 8.90 -11.16 27.31
C HIS A 320 10.24 -11.65 26.73
N PRO A 321 10.51 -12.96 26.68
CA PRO A 321 11.70 -13.47 26.02
C PRO A 321 11.81 -12.79 24.65
N THR A 322 12.96 -12.17 24.38
CA THR A 322 13.16 -11.33 23.20
C THR A 322 12.77 -12.13 21.97
N LYS A 323 11.80 -11.60 21.21
CA LYS A 323 11.42 -12.23 19.94
C LYS A 323 12.68 -12.36 19.08
N LYS A 324 12.86 -13.52 18.45
CA LYS A 324 13.93 -13.71 17.49
C LYS A 324 13.72 -12.80 16.29
N ARG A 325 14.76 -12.11 15.86
CA ARG A 325 14.76 -11.12 14.80
C ARG A 325 15.17 -11.79 13.50
N ILE A 326 14.27 -11.76 12.52
CA ILE A 326 14.49 -12.31 11.19
C ILE A 326 14.56 -11.17 10.18
N VAL A 327 15.63 -11.16 9.39
CA VAL A 327 15.73 -10.34 8.18
C VAL A 327 15.45 -11.25 6.97
N ILE A 328 14.57 -10.79 6.07
CA ILE A 328 14.25 -11.47 4.82
C ILE A 328 14.77 -10.61 3.68
N PHE A 329 15.74 -11.11 2.93
CA PHE A 329 16.19 -10.54 1.67
C PHE A 329 15.44 -11.18 0.49
N GLY A 330 14.91 -10.36 -0.42
CA GLY A 330 14.27 -10.85 -1.64
C GLY A 330 13.48 -9.77 -2.39
N ASN A 331 12.90 -10.17 -3.52
CA ASN A 331 12.04 -9.32 -4.35
C ASN A 331 10.63 -9.15 -3.74
N CYS A 332 9.64 -8.79 -4.56
CA CYS A 332 8.24 -8.65 -4.16
C CYS A 332 7.67 -9.90 -3.43
N GLN A 333 8.14 -11.11 -3.77
CA GLN A 333 7.75 -12.35 -3.08
C GLN A 333 8.29 -12.39 -1.65
N GLY A 334 9.52 -11.91 -1.44
CA GLY A 334 10.14 -11.78 -0.12
C GLY A 334 9.40 -10.78 0.77
N ASN A 335 8.96 -9.64 0.21
CA ASN A 335 8.11 -8.70 0.95
C ASN A 335 6.78 -9.35 1.35
N LEU A 336 6.12 -10.04 0.42
CA LEU A 336 4.85 -10.70 0.70
C LEU A 336 4.99 -11.83 1.73
N LEU A 337 6.08 -12.60 1.69
CA LEU A 337 6.44 -13.57 2.72
C LEU A 337 6.61 -12.90 4.08
N ALA A 338 7.35 -11.78 4.14
CA ALA A 338 7.56 -11.03 5.38
C ALA A 338 6.25 -10.49 5.96
N GLU A 339 5.37 -9.95 5.11
CA GLU A 339 4.04 -9.48 5.52
C GLU A 339 3.19 -10.62 6.06
N ALA A 340 3.13 -11.77 5.37
CA ALA A 340 2.38 -12.93 5.82
C ALA A 340 2.84 -13.45 7.17
N LEU A 341 4.16 -13.53 7.39
CA LEU A 341 4.74 -13.97 8.67
C LEU A 341 4.49 -12.95 9.79
N ARG A 342 4.59 -11.65 9.50
CA ARG A 342 4.34 -10.57 10.47
C ARG A 342 2.88 -10.55 10.93
N ASP A 343 1.95 -10.80 10.01
CA ASP A 343 0.51 -10.79 10.31
C ASP A 343 0.02 -12.10 10.95
N HIS A 344 0.81 -13.19 10.88
CA HIS A 344 0.46 -14.46 11.49
C HIS A 344 0.70 -14.45 13.01
N SER A 345 -0.38 -14.48 13.79
CA SER A 345 -0.32 -14.33 15.26
C SER A 345 0.51 -15.39 15.99
N GLY A 346 0.59 -16.61 15.47
CA GLY A 346 1.43 -17.66 16.04
C GLY A 346 2.92 -17.40 15.83
N PHE A 347 3.28 -16.75 14.72
CA PHE A 347 4.65 -16.46 14.35
C PHE A 347 5.13 -15.17 15.03
N SER A 348 4.33 -14.11 14.95
CA SER A 348 4.63 -12.79 15.50
C SER A 348 4.77 -12.75 17.03
N ARG A 349 4.40 -13.84 17.74
CA ARG A 349 4.65 -14.01 19.18
C ARG A 349 6.11 -14.37 19.48
N GLN A 350 6.76 -15.10 18.59
CA GLN A 350 8.11 -15.63 18.78
C GLN A 350 9.15 -14.89 17.94
N PHE A 351 8.72 -14.29 16.82
CA PHE A 351 9.61 -13.66 15.86
C PHE A 351 9.18 -12.22 15.53
N SER A 352 10.16 -11.38 15.20
CA SER A 352 9.98 -10.11 14.51
C SER A 352 10.60 -10.21 13.11
N VAL A 353 9.96 -9.60 12.11
CA VAL A 353 10.39 -9.73 10.70
C VAL A 353 10.63 -8.38 10.06
N LYS A 354 11.81 -8.24 9.45
CA LYS A 354 12.18 -7.14 8.55
C LYS A 354 12.40 -7.67 7.15
N HIS A 355 12.11 -6.85 6.14
CA HIS A 355 12.36 -7.18 4.73
C HIS A 355 13.35 -6.18 4.15
N HIS A 356 14.39 -6.70 3.49
CA HIS A 356 15.36 -5.94 2.71
C HIS A 356 15.10 -6.21 1.22
N TYR A 357 14.85 -5.13 0.48
CA TYR A 357 14.72 -5.18 -0.97
C TYR A 357 16.09 -5.44 -1.62
N MET A 358 16.07 -5.95 -2.85
CA MET A 358 17.26 -6.22 -3.65
C MET A 358 18.11 -4.95 -3.84
N GLU A 359 17.44 -3.86 -4.20
CA GLU A 359 18.02 -2.53 -4.27
C GLU A 359 17.73 -1.80 -2.96
N LEU A 360 18.70 -1.82 -2.03
CA LEU A 360 18.60 -1.07 -0.78
C LEU A 360 19.14 0.36 -1.02
N PRO A 361 18.30 1.40 -0.92
CA PRO A 361 18.75 2.78 -1.11
C PRO A 361 19.86 3.15 -0.12
N ALA A 362 20.80 4.00 -0.54
CA ALA A 362 21.98 4.38 0.25
C ALA A 362 21.64 4.90 1.66
N TYR A 363 20.59 5.73 1.78
CA TYR A 363 20.15 6.28 3.07
C TYR A 363 19.63 5.21 4.06
N LEU A 364 19.39 3.97 3.61
CA LEU A 364 19.01 2.84 4.46
C LEU A 364 20.18 1.94 4.84
N HIS A 365 21.38 2.20 4.36
CA HIS A 365 22.52 1.32 4.58
C HIS A 365 22.91 1.23 6.06
N GLU A 366 22.85 2.34 6.81
CA GLU A 366 23.12 2.32 8.26
C GLU A 366 22.08 1.49 9.03
N GLN A 367 20.79 1.73 8.78
CA GLN A 367 19.74 0.95 9.43
C GLN A 367 19.81 -0.52 9.03
N GLY A 368 20.08 -0.82 7.76
CA GLY A 368 20.25 -2.18 7.27
C GLY A 368 21.44 -2.90 7.91
N ARG A 369 22.55 -2.19 8.19
CA ARG A 369 23.70 -2.74 8.93
C ARG A 369 23.32 -3.13 10.35
N ARG A 370 22.65 -2.22 11.09
CA ARG A 370 22.12 -2.53 12.41
C ARG A 370 21.14 -3.70 12.38
N ASP A 371 20.28 -3.76 11.37
CA ASP A 371 19.32 -4.84 11.19
C ASP A 371 20.02 -6.20 11.02
N LEU A 372 21.16 -6.25 10.31
CA LEU A 372 21.96 -7.46 10.14
C LEU A 372 22.77 -7.83 11.40
N GLU A 373 23.36 -6.84 12.08
CA GLU A 373 24.11 -7.04 13.34
C GLU A 373 23.20 -7.56 14.45
N GLU A 374 21.94 -7.11 14.48
CA GLU A 374 20.97 -7.43 15.51
C GLU A 374 20.07 -8.65 15.17
N CYS A 375 20.15 -9.19 13.96
CA CYS A 375 19.30 -10.31 13.57
C CYS A 375 19.81 -11.65 14.10
N ASP A 376 18.87 -12.53 14.43
CA ASP A 376 19.14 -13.90 14.88
C ASP A 376 19.20 -14.88 13.70
N MET A 377 18.65 -14.48 12.54
CA MET A 377 18.59 -15.30 11.34
C MET A 377 18.31 -14.47 10.09
N LEU A 378 18.96 -14.84 8.99
CA LEU A 378 18.78 -14.24 7.66
C LEU A 378 18.12 -15.24 6.70
N LEU A 379 17.06 -14.81 6.03
CA LEU A 379 16.39 -15.56 4.96
C LEU A 379 16.75 -14.92 3.64
N ILE A 380 17.36 -15.66 2.73
CA ILE A 380 17.84 -15.14 1.45
C ILE A 380 17.08 -15.82 0.31
N GLN A 381 16.38 -15.04 -0.51
CA GLN A 381 15.80 -15.58 -1.72
C GLN A 381 16.91 -16.08 -2.66
N ASP A 382 16.69 -17.20 -3.32
CA ASP A 382 17.65 -17.79 -4.25
C ASP A 382 17.68 -17.01 -5.58
N ILE A 383 18.29 -15.84 -5.54
CA ILE A 383 18.40 -14.87 -6.63
C ILE A 383 19.85 -14.39 -6.77
N ARG A 384 20.22 -13.91 -7.96
CA ARG A 384 21.59 -13.47 -8.27
C ARG A 384 21.92 -12.11 -7.64
N GLU A 385 20.90 -11.30 -7.44
CA GLU A 385 20.93 -9.96 -6.85
C GLU A 385 21.48 -9.96 -5.42
N TRP A 386 21.46 -11.12 -4.75
CA TRP A 386 22.17 -11.30 -3.47
C TRP A 386 23.67 -10.97 -3.60
N GLU A 387 24.29 -11.33 -4.71
CA GLU A 387 25.72 -11.08 -4.93
C GLU A 387 26.05 -9.59 -5.06
N GLN A 388 25.06 -8.76 -5.41
CA GLN A 388 25.16 -7.31 -5.57
C GLN A 388 24.56 -6.54 -4.40
N TYR A 389 24.10 -7.24 -3.36
CA TYR A 389 23.46 -6.61 -2.22
C TYR A 389 24.47 -5.72 -1.48
N PRO A 390 24.22 -4.41 -1.32
CA PRO A 390 25.22 -3.46 -0.82
C PRO A 390 25.67 -3.72 0.62
N LEU A 391 24.91 -4.51 1.40
CA LEU A 391 25.27 -4.85 2.77
C LEU A 391 25.69 -6.32 2.95
N ARG A 392 25.99 -7.03 1.86
CA ARG A 392 26.39 -8.45 1.92
C ARG A 392 27.60 -8.67 2.81
N ASP A 393 28.62 -7.82 2.71
CA ASP A 393 29.87 -7.95 3.48
C ASP A 393 29.69 -7.61 4.97
N TYR A 394 28.52 -7.08 5.36
CA TYR A 394 28.15 -6.82 6.75
C TYR A 394 27.36 -7.97 7.39
N VAL A 395 27.08 -9.06 6.65
CA VAL A 395 26.43 -10.24 7.20
C VAL A 395 27.43 -10.99 8.09
N PRO A 396 27.15 -11.18 9.39
CA PRO A 396 28.05 -11.91 10.26
C PRO A 396 28.28 -13.35 9.76
N GLU A 397 29.54 -13.81 9.73
CA GLU A 397 29.89 -15.14 9.19
C GLU A 397 29.15 -16.30 9.88
N GLN A 398 28.84 -16.14 11.17
CA GLN A 398 28.15 -17.16 11.96
C GLN A 398 26.62 -17.03 11.95
N LEU A 399 26.06 -16.04 11.25
CA LEU A 399 24.63 -15.80 11.25
C LEU A 399 23.88 -16.96 10.55
N PRO A 400 22.95 -17.65 11.25
CA PRO A 400 22.14 -18.69 10.63
C PRO A 400 21.42 -18.15 9.40
N THR A 401 21.63 -18.81 8.25
CA THR A 401 21.09 -18.38 6.97
C THR A 401 20.25 -19.48 6.34
N LEU A 402 19.03 -19.16 5.94
CA LEU A 402 18.13 -20.05 5.19
C LEU A 402 17.90 -19.50 3.80
N ARG A 403 18.21 -20.28 2.76
CA ARG A 403 17.81 -19.94 1.40
C ARG A 403 16.41 -20.45 1.09
N TYR A 404 15.64 -19.67 0.33
CA TYR A 404 14.30 -20.05 -0.13
C TYR A 404 14.12 -19.76 -1.63
N PRO A 405 13.24 -20.48 -2.35
CA PRO A 405 13.20 -20.39 -3.81
C PRO A 405 12.72 -19.03 -4.32
N CYS A 406 13.31 -18.57 -5.43
CA CYS A 406 12.74 -17.53 -6.27
C CYS A 406 11.78 -18.15 -7.28
N VAL A 407 10.48 -17.90 -7.12
CA VAL A 407 9.47 -18.57 -7.93
C VAL A 407 9.11 -17.71 -9.14
N ARG A 408 9.63 -18.06 -10.31
CA ARG A 408 9.31 -17.40 -11.58
C ARG A 408 8.79 -18.40 -12.61
N PHE A 409 8.13 -17.94 -13.66
CA PHE A 409 7.73 -18.76 -14.80
C PHE A 409 7.65 -17.95 -16.10
N ALA A 410 8.67 -18.10 -16.93
CA ALA A 410 8.86 -17.29 -18.13
C ALA A 410 8.01 -17.73 -19.33
N SER A 411 7.53 -18.98 -19.34
CA SER A 411 7.00 -19.63 -20.55
C SER A 411 5.84 -18.88 -21.20
N LEU A 412 5.01 -18.18 -20.41
CA LEU A 412 3.83 -17.47 -20.91
C LEU A 412 4.13 -16.05 -21.45
N TRP A 413 5.30 -15.50 -21.14
CA TRP A 413 5.70 -14.14 -21.54
C TRP A 413 7.11 -14.14 -22.16
N PRO A 414 7.29 -14.83 -23.30
CA PRO A 414 8.61 -15.01 -23.93
C PRO A 414 9.25 -13.71 -24.43
N PHE A 415 8.47 -12.64 -24.59
CA PHE A 415 8.92 -11.35 -25.14
C PHE A 415 9.19 -10.30 -24.08
N ASP A 416 8.94 -10.62 -22.81
CA ASP A 416 9.16 -9.71 -21.70
C ASP A 416 10.66 -9.53 -21.41
N ALA A 417 11.05 -8.33 -20.98
CA ALA A 417 12.44 -7.93 -20.72
C ALA A 417 13.15 -8.79 -19.67
N PHE A 418 12.43 -9.46 -18.75
CA PHE A 418 13.04 -10.41 -17.81
C PHE A 418 13.45 -11.74 -18.47
N ASN A 419 12.92 -12.04 -19.66
CA ASN A 419 13.10 -13.30 -20.38
C ASN A 419 13.84 -13.14 -21.72
N GLY A 420 13.90 -11.91 -22.26
CA GLY A 420 14.39 -11.63 -23.60
C GLY A 420 14.89 -10.19 -23.77
N PRO A 421 14.86 -9.65 -25.00
CA PRO A 421 15.25 -8.26 -25.27
C PRO A 421 14.39 -7.25 -24.51
N ASP A 422 14.98 -6.11 -24.17
CA ASP A 422 14.35 -5.06 -23.36
C ASP A 422 13.79 -3.91 -24.23
N ASP A 423 12.67 -3.29 -23.82
CA ASP A 423 12.16 -2.03 -24.39
C ASP A 423 12.67 -0.84 -23.58
N LYS A 424 13.96 -0.52 -23.74
CA LYS A 424 14.60 0.58 -23.01
C LYS A 424 13.91 1.93 -23.22
N LEU A 425 13.31 2.16 -24.40
CA LEU A 425 12.61 3.41 -24.69
C LEU A 425 11.35 3.52 -23.84
N ALA A 426 10.52 2.48 -23.83
CA ALA A 426 9.33 2.43 -22.99
C ALA A 426 9.67 2.58 -21.51
N ARG A 427 10.69 1.85 -21.04
CA ARG A 427 11.15 1.92 -19.65
C ARG A 427 11.63 3.31 -19.25
N ASN A 428 12.45 3.95 -20.07
CA ASN A 428 12.98 5.28 -19.77
C ASN A 428 11.89 6.36 -19.82
N ARG A 429 10.91 6.20 -20.72
CA ARG A 429 9.79 7.14 -20.84
C ARG A 429 8.90 7.14 -19.60
N ASP A 430 8.68 5.97 -19.01
CA ASP A 430 7.70 5.87 -17.92
C ASP A 430 8.30 5.87 -16.53
N PHE A 431 9.62 5.79 -16.40
CA PHE A 431 10.26 5.84 -15.10
C PHE A 431 9.89 7.16 -14.38
N PRO A 432 9.41 7.14 -13.13
CA PRO A 432 9.28 5.99 -12.21
C PRO A 432 7.86 5.39 -12.12
N ASN A 433 6.90 5.91 -12.87
CA ASN A 433 5.47 5.57 -12.76
C ASN A 433 5.07 4.26 -13.44
N PHE A 434 5.74 3.94 -14.55
CA PHE A 434 5.47 2.74 -15.36
C PHE A 434 3.98 2.57 -15.72
N GLU A 435 3.53 3.15 -16.84
CA GLU A 435 2.19 2.83 -17.38
C GLU A 435 2.09 1.31 -17.62
N PHE A 436 3.20 0.72 -18.06
CA PHE A 436 3.42 -0.71 -18.14
C PHE A 436 4.64 -1.10 -17.29
N THR A 437 4.46 -2.03 -16.35
CA THR A 437 5.55 -2.54 -15.49
C THR A 437 6.42 -3.58 -16.20
N TYR A 438 5.94 -4.15 -17.30
CA TYR A 438 6.59 -5.19 -18.08
C TYR A 438 6.74 -4.73 -19.53
N PHE A 439 7.94 -4.88 -20.05
CA PHE A 439 8.38 -4.27 -21.31
C PHE A 439 8.56 -5.34 -22.37
N ASP A 440 7.86 -5.22 -23.49
CA ASP A 440 7.87 -6.20 -24.57
C ASP A 440 8.95 -5.85 -25.60
N GLY A 441 10.04 -6.62 -25.60
CA GLY A 441 11.17 -6.43 -26.51
C GLY A 441 10.85 -6.70 -27.97
N LEU A 442 9.84 -7.52 -28.27
CA LEU A 442 9.40 -7.76 -29.64
C LEU A 442 8.63 -6.54 -30.17
N LEU A 443 7.74 -5.95 -29.37
CA LEU A 443 7.10 -4.67 -29.70
C LEU A 443 8.12 -3.53 -29.84
N ALA A 444 9.17 -3.52 -29.01
CA ALA A 444 10.26 -2.55 -29.13
C ALA A 444 10.97 -2.63 -30.48
N ARG A 445 11.21 -3.86 -30.97
CA ARG A 445 11.78 -4.11 -32.30
C ARG A 445 10.82 -3.69 -33.39
N LEU A 446 9.58 -4.16 -33.33
CA LEU A 446 8.55 -3.88 -34.33
C LEU A 446 8.23 -2.39 -34.43
N ARG A 447 8.37 -1.60 -33.37
CA ARG A 447 8.24 -0.13 -33.41
C ARG A 447 9.21 0.52 -34.40
N LYS A 448 10.42 -0.04 -34.57
CA LYS A 448 11.41 0.46 -35.53
C LYS A 448 11.13 -0.01 -36.95
N GLU A 449 10.64 -1.24 -37.11
CA GLU A 449 10.40 -1.86 -38.41
C GLU A 449 9.05 -1.44 -39.03
N LEU A 450 8.04 -1.20 -38.20
CA LEU A 450 6.66 -0.91 -38.56
C LEU A 450 6.15 0.29 -37.76
N PRO A 451 6.37 1.53 -38.24
CA PRO A 451 5.89 2.74 -37.56
C PRO A 451 4.36 2.78 -37.45
N ASP A 452 3.64 2.31 -38.49
CA ASP A 452 2.18 2.25 -38.48
C ASP A 452 1.64 1.30 -37.39
N HIS A 453 0.76 1.82 -36.54
CA HIS A 453 0.28 1.13 -35.33
C HIS A 453 -0.52 -0.14 -35.67
N GLU A 454 -1.39 -0.10 -36.68
CA GLU A 454 -2.21 -1.26 -37.07
C GLU A 454 -1.37 -2.36 -37.73
N ARG A 455 -0.46 -2.00 -38.64
CA ARG A 455 0.46 -2.96 -39.25
C ARG A 455 1.37 -3.60 -38.20
N ARG A 456 1.83 -2.82 -37.22
CA ARG A 456 2.62 -3.32 -36.08
C ARG A 456 1.81 -4.30 -35.24
N PHE A 457 0.57 -3.96 -34.89
CA PHE A 457 -0.33 -4.84 -34.14
C PHE A 457 -0.56 -6.15 -34.90
N LYS A 458 -0.88 -6.09 -36.20
CA LYS A 458 -1.13 -7.30 -37.02
C LYS A 458 0.11 -8.19 -37.17
N ALA A 459 1.29 -7.58 -37.31
CA ALA A 459 2.55 -8.33 -37.30
C ALA A 459 2.74 -9.07 -35.97
N TYR A 460 2.58 -8.37 -34.84
CA TYR A 460 2.70 -8.93 -33.50
C TYR A 460 1.66 -10.04 -33.25
N GLU A 461 0.38 -9.79 -33.54
CA GLU A 461 -0.73 -10.76 -33.41
C GLU A 461 -0.47 -12.05 -34.19
N SER A 462 0.05 -11.92 -35.41
CA SER A 462 0.34 -13.07 -36.26
C SER A 462 1.57 -13.85 -35.81
N LEU A 463 2.52 -13.23 -35.11
CA LEU A 463 3.87 -13.75 -34.85
C LEU A 463 4.57 -14.32 -36.11
N GLN A 464 4.14 -13.95 -37.32
CA GLN A 464 4.78 -14.30 -38.59
C GLN A 464 5.93 -13.34 -38.87
N ILE A 465 6.86 -13.26 -37.93
CA ILE A 465 7.99 -12.33 -37.96
C ILE A 465 9.27 -13.15 -37.94
N GLU A 466 10.29 -12.72 -38.65
CA GLU A 466 11.59 -13.39 -38.62
C GLU A 466 12.19 -13.31 -37.20
N ARG A 467 12.91 -14.37 -36.79
CA ARG A 467 13.67 -14.41 -35.52
C ARG A 467 12.82 -14.07 -34.29
N VAL A 468 11.60 -14.58 -34.23
CA VAL A 468 10.81 -14.60 -32.99
C VAL A 468 11.42 -15.62 -32.03
N VAL A 469 11.39 -15.31 -30.73
CA VAL A 469 11.84 -16.25 -29.69
C VAL A 469 11.07 -17.57 -29.81
N ASP A 470 11.79 -18.68 -29.88
CA ASP A 470 11.19 -20.01 -29.82
C ASP A 470 10.71 -20.28 -28.40
N PHE A 471 9.44 -19.95 -28.15
CA PHE A 471 8.82 -20.11 -26.83
C PHE A 471 8.62 -21.57 -26.43
N LYS A 472 8.65 -22.55 -27.36
CA LYS A 472 8.65 -23.98 -27.01
C LYS A 472 10.00 -24.37 -26.45
N ARG A 473 11.09 -23.92 -27.09
CA ARG A 473 12.44 -24.11 -26.56
C ARG A 473 12.63 -23.40 -25.23
N LEU A 474 12.12 -22.18 -25.07
CA LEU A 474 12.10 -21.48 -23.78
C LEU A 474 11.37 -22.29 -22.71
N HIS A 475 10.23 -22.90 -23.05
CA HIS A 475 9.49 -23.74 -22.12
C HIS A 475 10.31 -24.95 -21.64
N THR A 476 11.02 -25.64 -22.54
CA THR A 476 11.92 -26.74 -22.15
C THR A 476 13.03 -26.28 -21.20
N PHE A 477 13.54 -25.06 -21.35
CA PHE A 477 14.48 -24.50 -20.38
C PHE A 477 13.82 -24.22 -19.02
N GLU A 478 12.60 -23.71 -19.01
CA GLU A 478 11.85 -23.47 -17.77
C GLU A 478 11.46 -24.76 -17.05
N GLU A 479 11.12 -25.84 -17.77
CA GLU A 479 10.87 -27.17 -17.20
C GLU A 479 12.10 -27.65 -16.41
N ARG A 480 13.27 -27.68 -17.04
CA ARG A 480 14.53 -28.08 -16.40
C ARG A 480 14.87 -27.22 -15.19
N ARG A 481 14.65 -25.90 -15.29
CA ARG A 481 14.90 -24.98 -14.18
C ARG A 481 13.97 -25.24 -13.00
N LEU A 482 12.69 -25.51 -13.26
CA LEU A 482 11.70 -25.81 -12.21
C LEU A 482 11.98 -27.16 -11.54
N GLU A 483 12.40 -28.17 -12.31
CA GLU A 483 12.86 -29.46 -11.78
C GLU A 483 14.11 -29.30 -10.91
N GLU A 484 15.09 -28.48 -11.33
CA GLU A 484 16.27 -28.16 -10.52
C GLU A 484 15.92 -27.42 -9.22
N MET A 485 14.99 -26.46 -9.29
CA MET A 485 14.48 -25.78 -8.10
C MET A 485 13.83 -26.77 -7.12
N ASP A 486 13.04 -27.73 -7.60
CA ASP A 486 12.42 -28.74 -6.74
C ASP A 486 13.42 -29.73 -6.15
N ARG A 487 14.46 -30.10 -6.91
CA ARG A 487 15.60 -30.87 -6.38
C ARG A 487 16.31 -30.12 -5.25
N LYS A 488 16.45 -28.79 -5.38
CA LYS A 488 17.14 -27.94 -4.41
C LYS A 488 16.33 -27.68 -3.14
N PHE A 489 15.03 -27.41 -3.24
CA PHE A 489 14.21 -26.97 -2.10
C PHE A 489 13.19 -28.00 -1.59
N THR A 490 12.95 -29.10 -2.30
CA THR A 490 12.03 -30.20 -1.91
C THR A 490 10.62 -29.73 -1.51
N VAL A 491 10.10 -28.70 -2.18
CA VAL A 491 8.76 -28.12 -1.93
C VAL A 491 7.72 -28.61 -2.94
N GLY A 492 8.16 -29.06 -4.12
CA GLY A 492 7.25 -29.44 -5.21
C GLY A 492 6.57 -28.24 -5.88
N ILE A 493 7.13 -27.04 -5.76
CA ILE A 493 6.57 -25.83 -6.40
C ILE A 493 6.74 -25.94 -7.91
N GLY A 494 7.88 -26.45 -8.38
CA GLY A 494 8.14 -26.63 -9.81
C GLY A 494 7.16 -27.61 -10.46
N ALA A 495 7.01 -28.79 -9.88
CA ALA A 495 6.03 -29.80 -10.28
C ALA A 495 4.62 -29.22 -10.28
N TYR A 496 4.22 -28.53 -9.20
CA TYR A 496 2.92 -27.88 -9.13
C TYR A 496 2.70 -26.88 -10.28
N ILE A 497 3.71 -26.09 -10.65
CA ILE A 497 3.60 -25.15 -11.77
C ILE A 497 3.37 -25.93 -13.07
N LEU A 498 4.21 -26.92 -13.36
CA LEU A 498 4.17 -27.70 -14.61
C LEU A 498 2.86 -28.47 -14.79
N ASP A 499 2.32 -29.02 -13.71
CA ASP A 499 1.05 -29.78 -13.72
C ASP A 499 -0.16 -28.88 -13.97
N ASN A 500 -0.07 -27.59 -13.67
CA ASN A 500 -1.24 -26.74 -13.53
C ASN A 500 -1.30 -25.54 -14.47
N PHE A 501 -0.17 -25.04 -14.97
CA PHE A 501 -0.16 -23.80 -15.76
C PHE A 501 -1.01 -23.87 -17.02
N ARG A 502 -1.24 -25.07 -17.56
CA ARG A 502 -2.10 -25.28 -18.73
C ARG A 502 -3.59 -25.12 -18.40
N ASN A 503 -4.01 -25.50 -17.20
CA ASN A 503 -5.43 -25.56 -16.82
C ASN A 503 -5.88 -24.38 -15.95
N ARG A 504 -4.95 -23.66 -15.30
CA ARG A 504 -5.26 -22.50 -14.46
C ARG A 504 -4.16 -21.45 -14.46
N GLN A 505 -4.53 -20.20 -14.21
CA GLN A 505 -3.60 -19.08 -14.07
C GLN A 505 -2.81 -19.21 -12.76
N VAL A 506 -1.62 -19.81 -12.83
CA VAL A 506 -0.71 -19.95 -11.68
C VAL A 506 0.21 -18.75 -11.48
N PHE A 507 0.35 -17.90 -12.50
CA PHE A 507 1.12 -16.65 -12.46
C PHE A 507 0.31 -15.51 -13.08
N TYR A 508 0.55 -14.31 -12.58
CA TYR A 508 -0.02 -13.06 -13.08
C TYR A 508 0.94 -12.32 -14.01
N THR A 509 2.23 -12.50 -13.78
CA THR A 509 3.36 -11.97 -14.56
C THR A 509 4.51 -12.99 -14.49
N THR A 510 5.63 -12.76 -15.16
CA THR A 510 6.81 -13.67 -15.11
C THR A 510 7.29 -13.99 -13.69
N ALA A 511 7.10 -13.06 -12.73
CA ALA A 511 7.62 -13.14 -11.37
C ALA A 511 6.54 -13.03 -10.28
N HIS A 512 5.26 -12.89 -10.64
CA HIS A 512 4.15 -12.77 -9.70
C HIS A 512 3.33 -14.06 -9.67
N PRO A 513 3.69 -15.04 -8.82
CA PRO A 513 2.88 -16.25 -8.64
C PRO A 513 1.54 -15.95 -7.95
N ASN A 514 0.60 -16.87 -8.09
CA ASN A 514 -0.66 -16.80 -7.36
C ASN A 514 -0.52 -17.20 -5.88
N GLY A 515 -1.59 -16.98 -5.12
CA GLY A 515 -1.64 -17.25 -3.69
C GLY A 515 -1.47 -18.72 -3.31
N ALA A 516 -1.73 -19.67 -4.21
CA ALA A 516 -1.51 -21.09 -3.95
C ALA A 516 0.00 -21.41 -3.91
N ILE A 517 0.76 -20.89 -4.86
CA ILE A 517 2.22 -21.00 -4.89
C ILE A 517 2.83 -20.26 -3.69
N MET A 518 2.36 -19.04 -3.40
CA MET A 518 2.84 -18.30 -2.22
C MET A 518 2.55 -19.05 -0.91
N LYS A 519 1.41 -19.74 -0.80
CA LYS A 519 1.12 -20.61 0.34
C LYS A 519 2.10 -21.78 0.45
N MET A 520 2.50 -22.40 -0.68
CA MET A 520 3.53 -23.44 -0.68
C MET A 520 4.89 -22.89 -0.22
N LEU A 521 5.26 -21.69 -0.69
CA LEU A 521 6.50 -21.03 -0.29
C LEU A 521 6.53 -20.74 1.22
N VAL A 522 5.46 -20.15 1.76
CA VAL A 522 5.33 -19.87 3.20
C VAL A 522 5.36 -21.17 4.01
N LYS A 523 4.68 -22.22 3.55
CA LYS A 523 4.70 -23.54 4.19
C LYS A 523 6.12 -24.13 4.23
N HIS A 524 6.88 -24.01 3.13
CA HIS A 524 8.27 -24.42 3.10
C HIS A 524 9.11 -23.66 4.12
N VAL A 525 9.11 -22.32 4.03
CA VAL A 525 9.92 -21.49 4.94
C VAL A 525 9.58 -21.77 6.40
N THR A 526 8.30 -21.89 6.74
CA THR A 526 7.88 -22.18 8.13
C THR A 526 8.28 -23.57 8.58
N ARG A 527 8.23 -24.59 7.69
CA ARG A 527 8.75 -25.94 7.97
C ARG A 527 10.25 -25.93 8.22
N GLU A 528 11.04 -25.23 7.39
CA GLU A 528 12.49 -25.11 7.59
C GLU A 528 12.85 -24.37 8.88
N LEU A 529 11.96 -23.47 9.36
CA LEU A 529 12.07 -22.82 10.66
C LEU A 529 11.60 -23.70 11.84
N GLY A 530 11.17 -24.94 11.60
CA GLY A 530 10.64 -25.84 12.62
C GLY A 530 9.25 -25.45 13.14
N LEU A 531 8.48 -24.69 12.37
CA LEU A 531 7.16 -24.17 12.74
C LEU A 531 6.05 -24.82 11.92
N SER A 532 4.95 -25.14 12.58
CA SER A 532 3.71 -25.58 11.93
C SER A 532 2.68 -24.45 11.95
N LEU A 533 2.72 -23.57 10.96
CA LEU A 533 1.76 -22.46 10.83
C LEU A 533 0.61 -22.82 9.89
N HIS A 534 -0.60 -22.36 10.23
CA HIS A 534 -1.80 -22.58 9.42
C HIS A 534 -2.29 -21.26 8.84
N PHE A 535 -2.18 -21.12 7.52
CA PHE A 535 -2.72 -19.98 6.77
C PHE A 535 -4.09 -20.37 6.19
N TRP A 536 -5.15 -19.93 6.89
CA TRP A 536 -6.54 -20.29 6.59
C TRP A 536 -7.02 -19.76 5.24
N LEU A 537 -6.63 -18.55 4.86
CA LEU A 537 -7.06 -17.93 3.60
C LEU A 537 -5.85 -17.43 2.79
N PRO A 538 -5.80 -17.69 1.47
CA PRO A 538 -4.76 -17.19 0.59
C PRO A 538 -4.92 -15.71 0.24
N GLY A 539 -5.95 -15.03 0.77
CA GLY A 539 -6.35 -13.69 0.33
C GLY A 539 -5.20 -12.68 0.33
N SER A 540 -4.47 -12.55 1.44
CA SER A 540 -3.28 -11.68 1.49
C SER A 540 -2.15 -12.21 0.62
N LEU A 541 -1.95 -13.53 0.57
CA LEU A 541 -0.92 -14.20 -0.26
C LEU A 541 -1.18 -14.08 -1.76
N ASN A 542 -2.36 -13.64 -2.18
CA ASN A 542 -2.73 -13.44 -3.58
C ASN A 542 -2.69 -11.96 -4.00
N SER A 543 -2.07 -11.08 -3.19
CA SER A 543 -1.99 -9.64 -3.46
C SER A 543 -1.27 -9.30 -4.76
N LEU A 544 -0.38 -10.17 -5.25
CA LEU A 544 0.31 -10.00 -6.53
C LEU A 544 -0.62 -10.06 -7.76
N ARG A 545 -1.88 -10.51 -7.60
CA ARG A 545 -2.93 -10.53 -8.66
C ARG A 545 -3.25 -9.17 -9.26
N ARG A 546 -2.93 -8.09 -8.54
CA ARG A 546 -3.29 -6.72 -8.90
C ARG A 546 -2.62 -6.23 -10.18
N LEU A 547 -1.48 -6.83 -10.51
CA LEU A 547 -0.76 -6.56 -11.74
C LEU A 547 -0.73 -7.84 -12.56
N GLN A 548 -1.46 -7.85 -13.67
CA GLN A 548 -1.42 -8.94 -14.64
C GLN A 548 -0.85 -8.45 -15.96
N VAL A 549 -0.16 -9.33 -16.66
CA VAL A 549 0.23 -9.12 -18.05
C VAL A 549 -0.53 -10.13 -18.91
N PRO A 550 -1.35 -9.68 -19.88
CA PRO A 550 -2.05 -10.60 -20.78
C PRO A 550 -1.11 -11.57 -21.47
N VAL A 551 -1.55 -12.83 -21.62
CA VAL A 551 -0.78 -13.87 -22.31
C VAL A 551 -1.13 -13.81 -23.79
N HIS A 552 -0.11 -13.82 -24.66
CA HIS A 552 -0.33 -13.82 -26.10
C HIS A 552 -1.09 -15.09 -26.54
N PRO A 553 -2.23 -14.99 -27.26
CA PRO A 553 -3.06 -16.16 -27.61
C PRO A 553 -2.32 -17.26 -28.38
N LYS A 554 -1.45 -16.90 -29.34
CA LYS A 554 -0.59 -17.86 -30.04
C LYS A 554 0.43 -18.57 -29.14
N VAL A 555 1.01 -17.88 -28.15
CA VAL A 555 1.90 -18.51 -27.15
C VAL A 555 1.10 -19.49 -26.29
N ALA A 556 -0.09 -19.07 -25.81
CA ALA A 556 -0.98 -19.93 -25.04
C ALA A 556 -1.38 -21.19 -25.82
N ALA A 557 -1.84 -21.05 -27.06
CA ALA A 557 -2.24 -22.17 -27.92
C ALA A 557 -1.07 -23.14 -28.16
N ALA A 558 0.13 -22.62 -28.46
CA ALA A 558 1.28 -23.45 -28.76
C ALA A 558 1.87 -24.18 -27.54
N LEU A 559 1.59 -23.71 -26.31
CA LEU A 559 1.94 -24.37 -25.05
C LEU A 559 0.79 -25.20 -24.45
N GLY A 560 -0.39 -25.22 -25.09
CA GLY A 560 -1.56 -25.96 -24.63
C GLY A 560 -2.26 -25.35 -23.41
N VAL A 561 -2.19 -24.03 -23.24
CA VAL A 561 -2.83 -23.29 -22.15
C VAL A 561 -4.30 -23.03 -22.49
N LYS A 562 -5.21 -23.52 -21.64
CA LYS A 562 -6.66 -23.54 -21.88
C LYS A 562 -7.41 -22.31 -21.36
N TRP A 563 -6.83 -21.59 -20.40
CA TRP A 563 -7.49 -20.47 -19.72
C TRP A 563 -7.14 -19.09 -20.32
N ALA A 564 -6.16 -19.05 -21.24
CA ALA A 564 -5.67 -17.85 -21.88
C ALA A 564 -6.00 -17.91 -23.38
N ASP A 565 -7.09 -17.26 -23.77
CA ASP A 565 -7.50 -17.07 -25.16
C ASP A 565 -7.61 -15.56 -25.47
N ALA A 566 -8.04 -15.22 -26.69
CA ALA A 566 -8.19 -13.82 -27.10
C ALA A 566 -9.28 -13.05 -26.34
N GLN A 567 -10.28 -13.74 -25.78
CA GLN A 567 -11.41 -13.16 -25.07
C GLN A 567 -11.18 -13.06 -23.56
N ARG A 568 -10.15 -13.74 -23.05
CA ARG A 568 -9.74 -13.66 -21.65
C ARG A 568 -9.41 -12.22 -21.29
N THR A 569 -10.03 -11.75 -20.20
CA THR A 569 -9.69 -10.48 -19.58
C THR A 569 -8.71 -10.66 -18.42
N TYR A 570 -7.91 -9.63 -18.22
CA TYR A 570 -6.84 -9.54 -17.23
C TYR A 570 -7.02 -8.25 -16.42
N LEU A 571 -6.67 -8.30 -15.14
CA LEU A 571 -6.71 -7.11 -14.28
C LEU A 571 -5.41 -6.32 -14.46
N VAL A 572 -5.50 -5.16 -15.09
CA VAL A 572 -4.38 -4.25 -15.34
C VAL A 572 -4.75 -2.87 -14.79
N ARG A 573 -4.03 -2.42 -13.75
CA ARG A 573 -4.26 -1.12 -13.08
C ARG A 573 -5.72 -0.89 -12.63
N GLY A 574 -6.41 -1.97 -12.25
CA GLY A 574 -7.81 -1.93 -11.80
C GLY A 574 -8.85 -2.08 -12.92
N GLU A 575 -8.44 -2.14 -14.18
CA GLU A 575 -9.31 -2.36 -15.33
C GLU A 575 -9.24 -3.81 -15.80
N TRP A 576 -10.37 -4.34 -16.29
CA TRP A 576 -10.43 -5.65 -16.92
C TRP A 576 -10.31 -5.47 -18.42
N ILE A 577 -9.18 -5.86 -19.00
CA ILE A 577 -8.88 -5.70 -20.42
C ILE A 577 -8.45 -7.01 -21.06
N THR A 578 -8.75 -7.18 -22.33
CA THR A 578 -8.30 -8.27 -23.18
C THR A 578 -6.83 -8.11 -23.57
N TRP A 579 -6.25 -9.17 -24.15
CA TRP A 579 -4.89 -9.10 -24.70
C TRP A 579 -4.78 -8.05 -25.83
N GLU A 580 -5.77 -7.97 -26.72
CA GLU A 580 -5.76 -7.01 -27.83
C GLU A 580 -5.78 -5.57 -27.33
N GLU A 581 -6.68 -5.24 -26.40
CA GLU A 581 -6.77 -3.90 -25.81
C GLU A 581 -5.46 -3.49 -25.13
N TYR A 582 -4.83 -4.41 -24.38
CA TYR A 582 -3.54 -4.15 -23.73
C TYR A 582 -2.43 -3.87 -24.74
N VAL A 583 -2.28 -4.70 -25.78
CA VAL A 583 -1.22 -4.55 -26.78
C VAL A 583 -1.43 -3.28 -27.62
N ARG A 584 -2.68 -2.98 -28.00
CA ARG A 584 -2.99 -1.73 -28.72
C ARG A 584 -2.71 -0.51 -27.86
N LYS A 585 -3.04 -0.54 -26.57
CA LYS A 585 -2.68 0.52 -25.63
C LYS A 585 -1.16 0.68 -25.54
N TYR A 586 -0.40 -0.42 -25.46
CA TYR A 586 1.07 -0.39 -25.46
C TYR A 586 1.62 0.25 -26.74
N ILE A 587 1.14 -0.18 -27.90
CA ILE A 587 1.56 0.34 -29.21
C ILE A 587 1.22 1.83 -29.34
N SER A 588 -0.01 2.23 -29.00
CA SER A 588 -0.43 3.63 -29.07
C SER A 588 0.37 4.51 -28.11
N TYR A 589 0.62 4.02 -26.90
CA TYR A 589 1.30 4.79 -25.87
C TYR A 589 2.77 5.02 -26.21
N TYR A 590 3.52 3.99 -26.63
CA TYR A 590 4.97 4.08 -26.90
C TYR A 590 5.35 4.28 -28.37
N GLY A 591 4.38 4.23 -29.28
CA GLY A 591 4.61 3.99 -30.71
C GLY A 591 4.69 5.17 -31.62
#